data_AF-A0A0F9F5N5-F1
#
_entry.id   AF-A0A0F9F5N5-F1
#
_cell.length_a   1.000
_cell.length_b   1.000
_cell.length_c   1.000
_cell.angle_alpha   90.00
_cell.angle_beta   90.00
_cell.angle_gamma   90.00
#
_symmetry.space_group_name_H-M   'P 1'
#
loop_
_entity.id
_entity.type
_entity.pdbx_description
1 polymer ?
#
loop_
_entity_poly.entity_id
_entity_poly.type
_entity_poly.pdbx_seq_one_letter_code
_entity_poly.pdbx_strand_id
1 'polypeptide(L)'
;MVWVLTRKTWIFLKHLLRNKTENVRHCNISMATFRLLITLLIFGGIGAVWLWSGSIGEFTVAPDVIYLPKLPDPPNEVNAVYMTSWSAASSKSIDYVERLVRDTEINAVVINVKDYSGYVVYDSAIPEVAQYGAKQVIIPDIAALIARLHREGIYVIARIVVFQDPVLAVARPELAIHRASLRTTSSEAYTIDTLWFDRNGSAWIDPAAEDAWQYIALIVREVDILGFDEINFDYIRFPSDGDVLDTKYPVWDEIVPTHKILSAF
;
A
#
# COMPACT_ATOMS: atom_id res chain seq x y z
N MET A 1 20.31 -19.75 6.15
CA MET A 1 19.69 -21.08 6.32
C MET A 1 18.41 -21.07 5.52
N VAL A 2 18.40 -21.76 4.38
CA VAL A 2 17.36 -21.74 3.35
C VAL A 2 16.12 -22.49 3.84
N TRP A 3 14.92 -21.92 3.64
CA TRP A 3 13.67 -22.65 3.77
C TRP A 3 12.81 -22.45 2.52
N VAL A 4 12.56 -23.56 1.83
CA VAL A 4 11.64 -23.73 0.70
C VAL A 4 10.31 -24.25 1.27
N LEU A 5 9.20 -23.57 0.96
CA LEU A 5 7.85 -24.01 1.36
C LEU A 5 7.19 -24.81 0.23
N THR A 6 7.08 -26.13 0.43
CA THR A 6 6.36 -27.06 -0.46
C THR A 6 4.93 -27.36 0.00
N ARG A 7 4.03 -27.54 -0.98
CA ARG A 7 2.59 -27.85 -0.94
C ARG A 7 2.11 -28.96 0.04
N LYS A 8 2.00 -28.68 1.35
CA LYS A 8 1.31 -29.61 2.29
C LYS A 8 0.30 -29.00 3.27
N THR A 9 -0.07 -27.73 3.13
CA THR A 9 -1.04 -27.08 4.04
C THR A 9 -2.52 -27.14 3.60
N TRP A 10 -2.82 -27.76 2.46
CA TRP A 10 -4.20 -27.77 1.91
C TRP A 10 -5.15 -28.87 2.43
N ILE A 11 -4.69 -29.78 3.30
CA ILE A 11 -5.52 -30.92 3.79
C ILE A 11 -6.10 -30.66 5.19
N PHE A 12 -5.56 -29.71 5.96
CA PHE A 12 -6.01 -29.45 7.33
C PHE A 12 -7.30 -28.58 7.41
N LEU A 13 -7.57 -27.76 6.38
CA LEU A 13 -8.71 -26.82 6.39
C LEU A 13 -10.06 -27.46 5.99
N LYS A 14 -10.04 -28.64 5.33
CA LYS A 14 -11.28 -29.37 4.98
C LYS A 14 -11.88 -30.19 6.14
N HIS A 15 -11.13 -30.39 7.23
CA HIS A 15 -11.63 -31.17 8.38
C HIS A 15 -12.32 -30.31 9.45
N LEU A 16 -12.04 -29.00 9.48
CA LEU A 16 -12.63 -28.05 10.45
C LEU A 16 -14.01 -27.51 10.03
N LEU A 17 -14.38 -27.61 8.75
CA LEU A 17 -15.65 -27.09 8.22
C LEU A 17 -16.76 -28.15 8.10
N ARG A 18 -16.55 -29.38 8.59
CA ARG A 18 -17.54 -30.47 8.51
C ARG A 18 -18.20 -30.84 9.86
N ASN A 19 -17.76 -30.27 11.00
CA ASN A 19 -18.19 -30.71 12.34
C ASN A 19 -18.95 -29.67 13.17
N LYS A 20 -19.59 -28.67 12.57
CA LYS A 20 -20.45 -27.71 13.29
C LYS A 20 -21.92 -27.77 12.87
N THR A 21 -22.49 -28.97 12.86
CA THR A 21 -23.95 -29.16 12.87
C THR A 21 -24.25 -30.46 13.61
N GLU A 22 -24.15 -30.46 14.95
CA GLU A 22 -24.86 -31.39 15.85
C GLU A 22 -24.46 -31.10 17.31
N ASN A 23 -25.40 -30.52 18.07
CA ASN A 23 -25.65 -30.70 19.51
C ASN A 23 -26.24 -29.44 20.14
N VAL A 24 -27.56 -29.32 20.05
CA VAL A 24 -28.36 -28.51 20.98
C VAL A 24 -29.41 -29.44 21.57
N ARG A 25 -29.21 -29.87 22.82
CA ARG A 25 -30.27 -30.42 23.68
C ARG A 25 -30.10 -29.96 25.13
N HIS A 26 -31.19 -29.40 25.64
CA HIS A 26 -31.58 -29.19 27.04
C HIS A 26 -30.90 -28.07 27.85
N CYS A 27 -31.51 -26.89 27.82
CA CYS A 27 -31.73 -26.10 29.04
C CYS A 27 -33.08 -25.37 28.93
N ASN A 28 -34.03 -25.74 29.79
CA ASN A 28 -35.35 -25.12 29.90
C ASN A 28 -35.23 -23.81 30.68
N ILE A 29 -35.26 -22.68 29.97
CA ILE A 29 -35.57 -21.37 30.55
C ILE A 29 -36.64 -20.72 29.66
N SER A 30 -37.73 -20.30 30.28
CA SER A 30 -38.95 -19.79 29.66
C SER A 30 -38.69 -18.68 28.64
N MET A 31 -38.99 -18.97 27.37
CA MET A 31 -38.86 -18.09 26.19
C MET A 31 -39.91 -16.96 26.11
N ALA A 32 -40.33 -16.41 27.26
CA ALA A 32 -41.36 -15.38 27.31
C ALA A 32 -40.90 -14.03 27.91
N THR A 33 -39.67 -13.93 28.43
CA THR A 33 -39.17 -12.68 29.06
C THR A 33 -37.97 -12.03 28.36
N PHE A 34 -37.43 -12.62 27.29
CA PHE A 34 -36.26 -12.06 26.58
C PHE A 34 -36.59 -11.35 25.25
N ARG A 35 -37.86 -11.34 24.84
CA ARG A 35 -38.33 -10.66 23.61
C ARG A 35 -38.92 -9.26 23.83
N LEU A 36 -38.82 -8.70 25.03
CA LEU A 36 -39.36 -7.36 25.33
C LEU A 36 -38.29 -6.26 25.52
N LEU A 37 -37.00 -6.59 25.39
CA LEU A 37 -35.90 -5.66 25.67
C LEU A 37 -35.11 -5.19 24.42
N ILE A 38 -35.51 -5.62 23.22
CA ILE A 38 -34.89 -5.18 21.94
C ILE A 38 -35.89 -4.38 21.07
N THR A 39 -37.03 -3.95 21.64
CA THR A 39 -38.05 -3.16 20.91
C THR A 39 -38.36 -1.82 21.58
N LEU A 40 -37.47 -1.33 22.45
CA LEU A 40 -37.57 -0.01 23.10
C LEU A 40 -36.28 0.81 23.04
N LEU A 41 -35.52 0.69 21.95
CA LEU A 41 -34.52 1.68 21.51
C LEU A 41 -34.59 1.88 19.99
N ILE A 42 -35.82 1.89 19.45
CA ILE A 42 -36.11 2.36 18.10
C ILE A 42 -37.28 3.35 18.22
N PHE A 43 -37.10 4.45 18.94
CA PHE A 43 -37.88 5.68 18.80
C PHE A 43 -37.18 6.78 19.61
N GLY A 44 -36.39 7.61 18.93
CA GLY A 44 -35.82 8.85 19.48
C GLY A 44 -34.32 8.99 19.25
N GLY A 45 -33.92 9.43 18.05
CA GLY A 45 -32.55 9.86 17.78
C GLY A 45 -32.01 9.37 16.44
N ILE A 46 -32.49 9.97 15.35
CA ILE A 46 -31.82 9.86 14.05
C ILE A 46 -30.54 10.70 14.14
N GLY A 47 -29.45 10.06 14.54
CA GLY A 47 -28.08 10.51 14.31
C GLY A 47 -27.39 9.34 13.63
N ALA A 48 -27.20 9.44 12.32
CA ALA A 48 -26.66 8.37 11.49
C ALA A 48 -25.25 7.99 11.96
N VAL A 49 -25.15 6.89 12.71
CA VAL A 49 -23.90 6.17 12.91
C VAL A 49 -23.62 5.46 11.59
N TRP A 50 -22.78 6.08 10.77
CA TRP A 50 -22.17 5.41 9.63
C TRP A 50 -21.25 4.31 10.15
N LEU A 51 -21.80 3.12 10.35
CA LEU A 51 -21.03 1.89 10.47
C LEU A 51 -20.43 1.61 9.09
N TRP A 52 -19.23 2.16 8.83
CA TRP A 52 -18.40 1.72 7.72
C TRP A 52 -17.93 0.31 8.04
N SER A 53 -18.73 -0.70 7.70
CA SER A 53 -18.24 -2.05 7.53
C SER A 53 -17.42 -2.04 6.25
N GLY A 54 -16.15 -1.67 6.34
CA GLY A 54 -15.18 -1.94 5.30
C GLY A 54 -15.18 -3.44 5.06
N SER A 55 -15.95 -3.92 4.09
CA SER A 55 -15.74 -5.25 3.58
C SER A 55 -14.33 -5.22 3.00
N ILE A 56 -13.43 -6.05 3.52
CA ILE A 56 -12.31 -6.57 2.73
C ILE A 56 -12.93 -7.15 1.46
N GLY A 57 -13.06 -6.31 0.44
CA GLY A 57 -13.54 -6.74 -0.86
C GLY A 57 -12.52 -7.76 -1.33
N GLU A 58 -12.97 -8.99 -1.56
CA GLU A 58 -12.23 -9.88 -2.44
C GLU A 58 -12.07 -9.14 -3.77
N PHE A 59 -10.89 -8.57 -3.98
CA PHE A 59 -10.55 -7.93 -5.24
C PHE A 59 -10.41 -9.04 -6.28
N THR A 60 -11.50 -9.34 -6.96
CA THR A 60 -11.49 -10.22 -8.12
C THR A 60 -10.85 -9.45 -9.26
N VAL A 61 -9.66 -9.87 -9.71
CA VAL A 61 -9.07 -9.36 -10.95
C VAL A 61 -10.10 -9.56 -12.05
N ALA A 62 -10.51 -8.48 -12.71
CA ALA A 62 -11.46 -8.56 -13.80
C ALA A 62 -10.90 -9.54 -14.87
N PRO A 63 -11.74 -10.43 -15.44
CA PRO A 63 -11.27 -11.50 -16.32
C PRO A 63 -10.55 -11.00 -17.59
N ASP A 64 -10.64 -9.70 -17.91
CA ASP A 64 -10.10 -9.08 -19.13
C ASP A 64 -8.87 -8.18 -18.88
N VAL A 65 -8.19 -8.29 -17.73
CA VAL A 65 -6.95 -7.54 -17.49
C VAL A 65 -5.83 -8.09 -18.38
N ILE A 66 -5.33 -7.24 -19.29
CA ILE A 66 -4.18 -7.56 -20.15
C ILE A 66 -2.89 -7.25 -19.40
N TYR A 67 -2.18 -8.30 -19.00
CA TYR A 67 -0.82 -8.18 -18.48
C TYR A 67 0.15 -7.94 -19.63
N LEU A 68 0.91 -6.85 -19.54
CA LEU A 68 2.01 -6.59 -20.46
C LEU A 68 3.15 -7.58 -20.17
N PRO A 69 3.85 -8.05 -21.22
CA PRO A 69 4.91 -9.03 -21.05
C PRO A 69 6.05 -8.43 -20.22
N LYS A 70 6.55 -9.23 -19.27
CA LYS A 70 7.79 -8.98 -18.54
C LYS A 70 8.99 -9.46 -19.35
N LEU A 71 10.20 -9.09 -18.91
CA LEU A 71 11.44 -9.59 -19.49
C LEU A 71 11.51 -11.14 -19.33
N PRO A 72 11.61 -11.93 -20.41
CA PRO A 72 11.52 -13.39 -20.33
C PRO A 72 12.62 -14.07 -19.51
N ASP A 73 13.83 -13.51 -19.55
CA ASP A 73 15.02 -14.05 -18.89
C ASP A 73 15.62 -12.98 -17.95
N PRO A 74 15.08 -12.82 -16.73
CA PRO A 74 15.60 -11.84 -15.78
C PRO A 74 17.06 -12.16 -15.40
N PRO A 75 17.92 -11.12 -15.22
CA PRO A 75 19.33 -11.35 -14.92
C PRO A 75 19.52 -11.93 -13.51
N ASN A 76 20.51 -12.82 -13.36
CA ASN A 76 20.85 -13.39 -12.04
C ASN A 76 21.48 -12.36 -11.09
N GLU A 77 22.20 -11.38 -11.65
CA GLU A 77 22.80 -10.26 -10.92
C GLU A 77 22.29 -8.95 -11.54
N VAL A 78 21.75 -8.07 -10.71
CA VAL A 78 21.14 -6.81 -11.14
C VAL A 78 22.13 -5.65 -10.93
N ASN A 79 22.54 -5.03 -12.03
CA ASN A 79 23.36 -3.81 -12.05
C ASN A 79 22.51 -2.66 -12.57
N ALA A 80 21.81 -1.99 -11.66
CA ALA A 80 20.78 -1.01 -12.01
C ALA A 80 21.26 0.45 -11.95
N VAL A 81 20.78 1.26 -12.90
CA VAL A 81 20.82 2.73 -12.81
C VAL A 81 19.51 3.26 -12.26
N TYR A 82 19.59 4.11 -11.24
CA TYR A 82 18.43 4.81 -10.71
C TYR A 82 18.01 5.97 -11.63
N MET A 83 16.70 6.08 -11.89
CA MET A 83 16.08 7.12 -12.69
C MET A 83 14.92 7.77 -11.94
N THR A 84 14.97 9.10 -11.82
CA THR A 84 13.78 9.87 -11.45
C THR A 84 12.70 9.75 -12.53
N SER A 85 11.45 10.06 -12.20
CA SER A 85 10.35 10.09 -13.16
C SER A 85 10.62 11.06 -14.33
N TRP A 86 11.24 12.21 -14.05
CA TRP A 86 11.66 13.19 -15.07
C TRP A 86 12.75 12.66 -16.00
N SER A 87 13.73 11.93 -15.45
CA SER A 87 14.75 11.26 -16.26
C SER A 87 14.13 10.16 -17.13
N ALA A 88 13.21 9.36 -16.57
CA ALA A 88 12.50 8.31 -17.30
C ALA A 88 11.60 8.88 -18.43
N ALA A 89 11.05 10.09 -18.24
CA ALA A 89 10.30 10.81 -19.28
C ALA A 89 11.19 11.47 -20.35
N SER A 90 12.51 11.49 -20.17
CA SER A 90 13.46 12.14 -21.08
C SER A 90 14.08 11.14 -22.06
N SER A 91 13.75 11.26 -23.35
CA SER A 91 14.34 10.41 -24.39
C SER A 91 15.87 10.40 -24.37
N LYS A 92 16.51 11.57 -24.17
CA LYS A 92 17.96 11.69 -24.05
C LYS A 92 18.54 10.86 -22.90
N SER A 93 17.83 10.78 -21.77
CA SER A 93 18.27 9.99 -20.62
C SER A 93 18.09 8.49 -20.88
N ILE A 94 17.00 8.10 -21.53
CA ILE A 94 16.79 6.71 -21.97
C ILE A 94 17.87 6.30 -22.97
N ASP A 95 18.16 7.11 -23.99
CA ASP A 95 19.22 6.83 -24.96
C ASP A 95 20.59 6.64 -24.29
N TYR A 96 20.83 7.39 -23.20
CA TYR A 96 22.06 7.27 -22.42
C TYR A 96 22.13 5.96 -21.66
N VAL A 97 21.04 5.54 -21.01
CA VAL A 97 20.96 4.24 -20.33
C VAL A 97 21.14 3.10 -21.33
N GLU A 98 20.50 3.16 -22.49
CA GLU A 98 20.66 2.14 -23.54
C GLU A 98 22.13 2.05 -24.01
N ARG A 99 22.85 3.18 -24.09
CA ARG A 99 24.30 3.15 -24.35
C ARG A 99 25.08 2.50 -23.21
N LEU A 100 24.79 2.86 -21.96
CA LEU A 100 25.44 2.24 -20.80
C LEU A 100 25.26 0.73 -20.80
N VAL A 101 24.06 0.23 -21.10
CA VAL A 101 23.78 -1.21 -21.16
C VAL A 101 24.56 -1.91 -22.27
N ARG A 102 24.75 -1.25 -23.43
CA ARG A 102 25.57 -1.81 -24.52
C ARG A 102 27.07 -1.79 -24.24
N ASP A 103 27.53 -0.78 -23.50
CA ASP A 103 28.96 -0.50 -23.35
C ASP A 103 29.55 -0.99 -22.00
N THR A 104 28.70 -1.46 -21.07
CA THR A 104 29.09 -1.83 -19.68
C THR A 104 28.28 -3.02 -19.17
N GLU A 105 28.50 -3.42 -17.90
CA GLU A 105 27.78 -4.49 -17.21
C GLU A 105 26.41 -4.08 -16.64
N ILE A 106 26.00 -2.81 -16.81
CA ILE A 106 24.66 -2.34 -16.45
C ILE A 106 23.61 -3.11 -17.25
N ASN A 107 22.57 -3.61 -16.57
CA ASN A 107 21.54 -4.43 -17.19
C ASN A 107 20.11 -4.10 -16.71
N ALA A 108 19.98 -3.09 -15.86
CA ALA A 108 18.71 -2.77 -15.23
C ALA A 108 18.53 -1.27 -15.01
N VAL A 109 17.28 -0.88 -14.77
CA VAL A 109 16.93 0.46 -14.28
C VAL A 109 15.95 0.36 -13.12
N VAL A 110 16.09 1.30 -12.18
CA VAL A 110 15.12 1.53 -11.12
C VAL A 110 14.41 2.85 -11.42
N ILE A 111 13.12 2.80 -11.75
CA ILE A 111 12.33 3.98 -12.14
C ILE A 111 11.38 4.34 -11.01
N ASN A 112 11.36 5.62 -10.62
CA ASN A 112 10.30 6.11 -9.73
C ASN A 112 8.93 5.98 -10.38
N VAL A 113 8.08 5.16 -9.77
CA VAL A 113 6.64 5.08 -10.05
C VAL A 113 5.88 5.99 -9.08
N LYS A 114 6.34 5.99 -7.83
CA LYS A 114 5.87 6.87 -6.77
C LYS A 114 7.05 7.22 -5.87
N ASP A 115 7.34 8.51 -5.73
CA ASP A 115 8.43 8.99 -4.88
C ASP A 115 7.94 9.67 -3.60
N TYR A 116 8.87 10.28 -2.85
CA TYR A 116 8.60 10.90 -1.55
C TYR A 116 7.64 12.10 -1.62
N SER A 117 7.39 12.63 -2.82
CA SER A 117 6.38 13.68 -3.01
C SER A 117 4.95 13.17 -2.87
N GLY A 118 4.74 11.86 -2.88
CA GLY A 118 3.42 11.24 -2.71
C GLY A 118 2.68 10.96 -4.02
N TYR A 119 3.16 11.44 -5.17
CA TYR A 119 2.46 11.29 -6.43
C TYR A 119 2.80 9.99 -7.19
N VAL A 120 1.79 9.42 -7.85
CA VAL A 120 1.90 8.38 -8.87
C VAL A 120 2.12 9.05 -10.22
N VAL A 121 3.23 8.72 -10.87
CA VAL A 121 3.81 9.57 -11.93
C VAL A 121 3.41 9.24 -13.36
N TYR A 122 2.41 8.38 -13.53
CA TYR A 122 1.84 7.95 -14.81
C TYR A 122 0.31 8.08 -14.77
N ASP A 123 -0.35 7.88 -15.90
CA ASP A 123 -1.81 7.94 -15.98
C ASP A 123 -2.47 6.68 -15.39
N SER A 124 -2.47 6.59 -14.05
CA SER A 124 -3.07 5.48 -13.29
C SER A 124 -4.59 5.44 -13.45
N ALA A 125 -5.13 4.23 -13.57
CA ALA A 125 -6.56 3.92 -13.59
C ALA A 125 -7.11 3.55 -12.21
N ILE A 126 -6.28 3.53 -11.16
CA ILE A 126 -6.69 3.23 -9.79
C ILE A 126 -7.60 4.37 -9.26
N PRO A 127 -8.86 4.09 -8.89
CA PRO A 127 -9.78 5.12 -8.39
C PRO A 127 -9.24 5.90 -7.19
N GLU A 128 -8.57 5.22 -6.27
CA GLU A 128 -8.00 5.78 -5.04
C GLU A 128 -6.90 6.81 -5.36
N VAL A 129 -6.08 6.57 -6.39
CA VAL A 129 -5.04 7.53 -6.81
C VAL A 129 -5.68 8.84 -7.28
N ALA A 130 -6.79 8.77 -8.01
CA ALA A 130 -7.56 9.95 -8.42
C ALA A 130 -8.29 10.60 -7.23
N GLN A 131 -8.93 9.80 -6.37
CA GLN A 131 -9.66 10.26 -5.20
C GLN A 131 -8.75 11.02 -4.22
N TYR A 132 -7.53 10.57 -4.02
CA TYR A 132 -6.57 11.19 -3.11
C TYR A 132 -5.80 12.36 -3.74
N GLY A 133 -6.06 12.68 -5.01
CA GLY A 133 -5.32 13.72 -5.73
C GLY A 133 -3.85 13.35 -5.98
N ALA A 134 -3.52 12.06 -5.97
CA ALA A 134 -2.15 11.56 -6.06
C ALA A 134 -1.67 11.34 -7.50
N LYS A 135 -2.49 11.62 -8.52
CA LYS A 135 -2.08 11.48 -9.92
C LYS A 135 -1.30 12.71 -10.40
N GLN A 136 -0.05 12.51 -10.83
CA GLN A 136 0.74 13.53 -11.52
C GLN A 136 1.47 12.93 -12.72
N VAL A 137 0.86 13.01 -13.91
CA VAL A 137 1.41 12.37 -15.11
C VAL A 137 2.70 13.07 -15.57
N ILE A 138 3.85 12.46 -15.24
CA ILE A 138 5.19 12.88 -15.68
C ILE A 138 5.67 11.98 -16.82
N ILE A 139 5.37 10.67 -16.73
CA ILE A 139 5.65 9.66 -17.76
C ILE A 139 4.32 9.38 -18.48
N PRO A 140 4.07 9.97 -19.67
CA PRO A 140 2.76 9.89 -20.30
C PRO A 140 2.39 8.47 -20.78
N ASP A 141 3.39 7.72 -21.25
CA ASP A 141 3.21 6.34 -21.73
C ASP A 141 4.27 5.43 -21.10
N ILE A 142 3.97 5.00 -19.87
CA ILE A 142 4.86 4.14 -19.08
C ILE A 142 4.99 2.74 -19.69
N ALA A 143 3.92 2.23 -20.32
CA ALA A 143 3.92 0.94 -21.00
C ALA A 143 4.86 0.94 -22.22
N ALA A 144 4.82 1.99 -23.05
CA ALA A 144 5.74 2.12 -24.17
C ALA A 144 7.20 2.28 -23.72
N LEU A 145 7.45 2.96 -22.59
CA LEU A 145 8.77 3.05 -21.99
C LEU A 145 9.31 1.68 -21.56
N ILE A 146 8.52 0.89 -20.83
CA ILE A 146 8.90 -0.47 -20.41
C ILE A 146 9.18 -1.34 -21.63
N ALA A 147 8.27 -1.35 -22.60
CA ALA A 147 8.44 -2.12 -23.83
C ALA A 147 9.71 -1.70 -24.61
N ARG A 148 10.10 -0.43 -24.55
CA ARG A 148 11.35 0.06 -25.14
C ARG A 148 12.57 -0.52 -24.42
N LEU A 149 12.58 -0.46 -23.09
CA LEU A 149 13.68 -0.99 -22.26
C LEU A 149 13.82 -2.51 -22.43
N HIS A 150 12.72 -3.25 -22.45
CA HIS A 150 12.73 -4.70 -22.66
C HIS A 150 13.26 -5.11 -24.04
N ARG A 151 13.04 -4.32 -25.09
CA ARG A 151 13.63 -4.60 -26.42
C ARG A 151 15.16 -4.55 -26.42
N GLU A 152 15.74 -3.76 -25.53
CA GLU A 152 17.19 -3.69 -25.31
C GLU A 152 17.67 -4.68 -24.23
N GLY A 153 16.78 -5.56 -23.74
CA GLY A 153 17.10 -6.56 -22.71
C GLY A 153 17.28 -5.98 -21.31
N ILE A 154 16.74 -4.78 -21.05
CA ILE A 154 16.94 -4.06 -19.78
C ILE A 154 15.86 -4.48 -18.78
N TYR A 155 16.27 -4.92 -17.59
CA TYR A 155 15.39 -5.25 -16.47
C TYR A 155 14.82 -3.98 -15.81
N VAL A 156 13.50 -3.90 -15.65
CA VAL A 156 12.82 -2.67 -15.22
C VAL A 156 12.21 -2.84 -13.83
N ILE A 157 12.73 -2.09 -12.86
CA ILE A 157 12.34 -2.14 -11.46
C ILE A 157 11.52 -0.90 -11.11
N ALA A 158 10.31 -1.10 -10.57
CA ALA A 158 9.46 -0.02 -10.10
C ALA A 158 9.82 0.37 -8.66
N ARG A 159 10.31 1.59 -8.46
CA ARG A 159 10.48 2.15 -7.11
C ARG A 159 9.19 2.80 -6.61
N ILE A 160 8.74 2.37 -5.43
CA ILE A 160 7.53 2.85 -4.77
C ILE A 160 7.86 3.25 -3.34
N VAL A 161 7.75 4.55 -3.04
CA VAL A 161 7.82 5.07 -1.66
C VAL A 161 6.52 4.77 -0.92
N VAL A 162 6.64 4.21 0.28
CA VAL A 162 5.50 3.69 1.06
C VAL A 162 5.03 4.68 2.12
N PHE A 163 5.76 4.87 3.23
CA PHE A 163 5.23 5.59 4.40
C PHE A 163 5.53 7.09 4.41
N GLN A 164 6.51 7.57 3.62
CA GLN A 164 6.72 9.02 3.43
C GLN A 164 5.82 9.51 2.29
N ASP A 165 4.55 9.75 2.60
CA ASP A 165 3.51 10.06 1.63
C ASP A 165 2.66 11.27 2.06
N PRO A 166 3.10 12.50 1.73
CA PRO A 166 2.38 13.70 2.13
C PRO A 166 1.02 13.85 1.44
N VAL A 167 0.86 13.29 0.23
CA VAL A 167 -0.42 13.38 -0.49
C VAL A 167 -1.47 12.50 0.18
N LEU A 168 -1.12 11.24 0.49
CA LEU A 168 -2.02 10.37 1.23
C LEU A 168 -2.30 10.91 2.64
N ALA A 169 -1.29 11.48 3.32
CA ALA A 169 -1.46 12.03 4.65
C ALA A 169 -2.49 13.19 4.68
N VAL A 170 -2.53 14.01 3.63
CA VAL A 170 -3.54 15.08 3.49
C VAL A 170 -4.91 14.51 3.14
N ALA A 171 -4.97 13.53 2.24
CA ALA A 171 -6.23 12.94 1.78
C ALA A 171 -6.90 12.02 2.82
N ARG A 172 -6.10 11.38 3.68
CA ARG A 172 -6.52 10.44 4.74
C ARG A 172 -5.76 10.74 6.06
N PRO A 173 -6.02 11.88 6.72
CA PRO A 173 -5.29 12.28 7.93
C PRO A 173 -5.35 11.26 9.07
N GLU A 174 -6.42 10.47 9.16
CA GLU A 174 -6.56 9.41 10.15
C GLU A 174 -5.57 8.25 9.99
N LEU A 175 -4.89 8.16 8.85
CA LEU A 175 -3.82 7.18 8.59
C LEU A 175 -2.42 7.78 8.84
N ALA A 176 -2.32 9.09 9.05
CA ALA A 176 -1.05 9.81 9.11
C ALA A 176 -0.51 9.97 10.52
N ILE A 177 0.79 10.26 10.65
CA ILE A 177 1.41 10.61 11.94
C ILE A 177 1.05 12.06 12.29
N HIS A 178 0.75 12.32 13.56
CA HIS A 178 0.35 13.63 14.08
C HIS A 178 1.28 14.16 15.15
N ARG A 179 1.22 15.46 15.42
CA ARG A 179 1.95 16.08 16.53
C ARG A 179 1.27 15.75 17.84
N ALA A 180 1.99 15.11 18.76
CA ALA A 180 1.49 14.80 20.10
C ALA A 180 1.18 16.09 20.88
N SER A 181 2.00 17.12 20.73
CA SER A 181 1.87 18.43 21.39
C SER A 181 0.60 19.20 21.01
N LEU A 182 0.04 18.93 19.83
CA LEU A 182 -1.21 19.55 19.38
C LEU A 182 -2.45 18.77 19.86
N ARG A 183 -2.26 17.67 20.59
CA ARG A 183 -3.35 16.85 21.10
C ARG A 183 -3.59 17.12 22.57
N THR A 184 -4.77 17.64 22.89
CA THR A 184 -5.17 17.92 24.27
C THR A 184 -5.99 16.77 24.86
N THR A 185 -6.69 16.01 24.02
CA THR A 185 -7.48 14.85 24.45
C THR A 185 -7.37 13.71 23.45
N SER A 186 -7.53 12.47 23.92
CA SER A 186 -7.49 11.27 23.06
C SER A 186 -8.66 11.18 22.06
N SER A 187 -9.73 11.95 22.27
CA SER A 187 -10.93 11.96 21.41
C SER A 187 -10.91 12.96 20.27
N GLU A 188 -9.92 13.86 20.21
CA GLU A 188 -9.77 14.79 19.07
C GLU A 188 -9.62 14.05 17.75
N ALA A 189 -10.32 14.55 16.73
CA ALA A 189 -10.19 14.03 15.37
C ALA A 189 -8.80 14.37 14.80
N TYR A 190 -8.28 13.45 14.01
CA TYR A 190 -7.07 13.66 13.23
C TYR A 190 -7.39 14.52 12.00
N THR A 191 -6.69 15.65 11.86
CA THR A 191 -6.90 16.59 10.76
C THR A 191 -5.56 16.96 10.10
N ILE A 192 -5.63 17.67 8.98
CA ILE A 192 -4.44 18.15 8.27
C ILE A 192 -3.59 19.08 9.16
N ASP A 193 -4.23 19.87 10.02
CA ASP A 193 -3.55 20.84 10.90
C ASP A 193 -2.72 20.17 11.99
N THR A 194 -3.05 18.93 12.35
CA THR A 194 -2.36 18.16 13.38
C THR A 194 -1.24 17.28 12.82
N LEU A 195 -1.07 17.20 11.50
CA LEU A 195 -0.05 16.35 10.87
C LEU A 195 1.35 16.64 11.41
N TRP A 196 2.11 15.59 11.69
CA TRP A 196 3.52 15.69 11.99
C TRP A 196 4.32 15.69 10.69
N PHE A 197 5.43 16.42 10.69
CA PHE A 197 6.30 16.55 9.53
C PHE A 197 7.74 16.28 9.93
N ASP A 198 8.48 15.63 9.06
CA ASP A 198 9.91 15.44 9.22
C ASP A 198 10.69 16.76 9.03
N ARG A 199 12.02 16.68 9.13
CA ARG A 199 12.90 17.86 8.98
C ARG A 199 12.82 18.50 7.58
N ASN A 200 12.44 17.73 6.57
CA ASN A 200 12.30 18.18 5.19
C ASN A 200 10.88 18.68 4.88
N GLY A 201 9.99 18.71 5.89
CA GLY A 201 8.61 19.15 5.73
C GLY A 201 7.72 18.13 5.03
N SER A 202 8.08 16.83 5.04
CA SER A 202 7.20 15.78 4.51
C SER A 202 6.37 15.16 5.63
N ALA A 203 5.08 14.97 5.37
CA ALA A 203 4.20 14.21 6.25
C ALA A 203 4.37 12.70 6.00
N TRP A 204 4.02 11.92 7.01
CA TRP A 204 4.24 10.49 7.04
C TRP A 204 2.95 9.75 7.41
N ILE A 205 2.82 8.55 6.87
CA ILE A 205 1.78 7.59 7.18
C ILE A 205 2.23 6.76 8.37
N ASP A 206 1.30 6.46 9.27
CA ASP A 206 1.51 5.51 10.34
C ASP A 206 1.82 4.12 9.73
N PRO A 207 3.01 3.54 9.95
CA PRO A 207 3.35 2.27 9.35
C PRO A 207 2.42 1.10 9.73
N ALA A 208 1.62 1.22 10.80
CA ALA A 208 0.62 0.21 11.17
C ALA A 208 -0.73 0.38 10.44
N ALA A 209 -0.91 1.41 9.61
CA ALA A 209 -2.16 1.66 8.89
C ALA A 209 -2.35 0.68 7.71
N GLU A 210 -3.03 -0.44 7.95
CA GLU A 210 -3.31 -1.46 6.91
C GLU A 210 -4.08 -0.90 5.70
N ASP A 211 -4.93 0.10 5.87
CA ASP A 211 -5.59 0.82 4.77
C ASP A 211 -4.57 1.44 3.80
N ALA A 212 -3.46 1.97 4.31
CA ALA A 212 -2.39 2.49 3.47
C ALA A 212 -1.62 1.36 2.76
N TRP A 213 -1.48 0.20 3.40
CA TRP A 213 -0.88 -0.98 2.76
C TRP A 213 -1.72 -1.46 1.59
N GLN A 214 -3.06 -1.45 1.74
CA GLN A 214 -4.00 -1.78 0.66
C GLN A 214 -3.87 -0.80 -0.51
N TYR A 215 -3.76 0.50 -0.25
CA TYR A 215 -3.50 1.49 -1.29
C TYR A 215 -2.19 1.22 -2.06
N ILE A 216 -1.10 0.89 -1.36
CA ILE A 216 0.17 0.53 -1.99
C ILE A 216 0.05 -0.78 -2.77
N ALA A 217 -0.70 -1.77 -2.28
CA ALA A 217 -0.95 -3.02 -2.99
C ALA A 217 -1.73 -2.81 -4.30
N LEU A 218 -2.64 -1.84 -4.36
CA LEU A 218 -3.32 -1.45 -5.61
C LEU A 218 -2.32 -0.91 -6.63
N ILE A 219 -1.42 -0.02 -6.22
CA ILE A 219 -0.36 0.55 -7.07
C ILE A 219 0.57 -0.57 -7.58
N VAL A 220 1.02 -1.45 -6.70
CA VAL A 220 1.88 -2.60 -7.06
C VAL A 220 1.21 -3.50 -8.10
N ARG A 221 -0.09 -3.78 -7.96
CA ARG A 221 -0.83 -4.60 -8.93
C ARG A 221 -0.90 -3.94 -10.30
N GLU A 222 -1.19 -2.64 -10.36
CA GLU A 222 -1.23 -1.92 -11.64
C GLU A 222 0.15 -1.89 -12.30
N VAL A 223 1.21 -1.67 -11.53
CA VAL A 223 2.60 -1.71 -11.98
C VAL A 223 3.00 -3.09 -12.52
N ASP A 224 2.57 -4.16 -11.86
CA ASP A 224 2.76 -5.55 -12.32
C ASP A 224 2.05 -5.80 -13.66
N ILE A 225 0.81 -5.31 -13.81
CA ILE A 225 0.04 -5.38 -15.06
C ILE A 225 0.73 -4.59 -16.18
N LEU A 226 1.36 -3.46 -15.86
CA LEU A 226 2.09 -2.62 -16.82
C LEU A 226 3.42 -3.23 -17.30
N GLY A 227 3.83 -4.38 -16.74
CA GLY A 227 4.98 -5.14 -17.22
C GLY A 227 6.30 -4.80 -16.52
N PHE A 228 6.27 -4.10 -15.38
CA PHE A 228 7.47 -4.00 -14.55
C PHE A 228 7.91 -5.38 -14.04
N ASP A 229 9.22 -5.59 -13.98
CA ASP A 229 9.78 -6.90 -13.67
C ASP A 229 9.91 -7.15 -12.16
N GLU A 230 10.20 -6.09 -11.39
CA GLU A 230 10.39 -6.13 -9.94
C GLU A 230 9.84 -4.87 -9.28
N ILE A 231 9.49 -5.00 -7.99
CA ILE A 231 9.13 -3.89 -7.12
C ILE A 231 10.25 -3.62 -6.12
N ASN A 232 10.70 -2.36 -6.08
CA ASN A 232 11.58 -1.86 -5.03
C ASN A 232 10.80 -0.92 -4.10
N PHE A 233 10.44 -1.42 -2.91
CA PHE A 233 9.86 -0.57 -1.88
C PHE A 233 10.93 0.32 -1.25
N ASP A 234 10.60 1.59 -1.07
CA ASP A 234 11.43 2.54 -0.36
C ASP A 234 10.65 3.20 0.79
N TYR A 235 11.37 3.70 1.80
CA TYR A 235 10.82 4.28 3.03
C TYR A 235 9.86 3.34 3.79
N ILE A 236 10.16 2.04 3.78
CA ILE A 236 9.52 1.03 4.63
C ILE A 236 10.08 1.07 6.06
N ARG A 237 9.86 2.20 6.74
CA ARG A 237 10.34 2.46 8.10
C ARG A 237 9.43 3.42 8.85
N PHE A 238 9.63 3.48 10.16
CA PHE A 238 9.16 4.61 10.97
C PHE A 238 10.03 5.86 10.70
N PRO A 239 9.50 7.07 10.94
CA PRO A 239 10.31 8.29 10.86
C PRO A 239 11.47 8.21 11.88
N SER A 240 12.62 8.72 11.48
CA SER A 240 13.84 8.77 12.31
C SER A 240 14.48 10.16 12.30
N ASP A 241 13.91 11.06 11.53
CA ASP A 241 14.24 12.45 11.34
C ASP A 241 13.07 13.32 11.82
N GLY A 242 13.27 14.64 11.97
CA GLY A 242 12.28 15.51 12.64
C GLY A 242 12.26 15.34 14.16
N ASP A 243 11.23 15.89 14.82
CA ASP A 243 11.03 15.73 16.27
C ASP A 243 10.22 14.46 16.55
N VAL A 244 10.90 13.32 16.56
CA VAL A 244 10.27 12.00 16.77
C VAL A 244 9.67 11.83 18.16
N LEU A 245 10.00 12.69 19.13
CA LEU A 245 9.37 12.68 20.45
C LEU A 245 7.98 13.34 20.43
N ASP A 246 7.72 14.17 19.42
CA ASP A 246 6.42 14.80 19.19
C ASP A 246 5.52 13.99 18.24
N THR A 247 5.81 12.73 17.95
CA THR A 247 4.95 11.90 17.10
C THR A 247 3.80 11.28 17.88
N LYS A 248 2.62 11.26 17.27
CA LYS A 248 1.45 10.48 17.68
C LYS A 248 0.93 9.64 16.53
N TYR A 249 0.81 8.35 16.77
CA TYR A 249 0.34 7.36 15.81
C TYR A 249 -1.17 7.12 16.02
N PRO A 250 -2.02 7.21 14.98
CA PRO A 250 -3.44 6.87 15.07
C PRO A 250 -3.74 5.38 15.20
N VAL A 251 -2.90 4.53 14.59
CA VAL A 251 -3.16 3.09 14.44
C VAL A 251 -2.19 2.27 15.27
N TRP A 252 -0.90 2.59 15.23
CA TRP A 252 0.09 1.88 16.04
C TRP A 252 -0.15 2.13 17.53
N ASP A 253 -0.25 1.04 18.29
CA ASP A 253 -0.52 1.06 19.72
C ASP A 253 0.70 1.43 20.59
N GLU A 254 1.86 1.63 19.96
CA GLU A 254 3.15 1.91 20.61
C GLU A 254 3.63 0.79 21.56
N ILE A 255 2.94 -0.35 21.56
CA ILE A 255 3.24 -1.55 22.37
C ILE A 255 3.92 -2.60 21.51
N VAL A 256 3.39 -2.85 20.30
CA VAL A 256 3.99 -3.80 19.35
C VAL A 256 5.32 -3.23 18.86
N PRO A 257 6.44 -3.96 18.93
CA PRO A 257 7.72 -3.46 18.45
C PRO A 257 7.67 -3.05 16.96
N THR A 258 8.28 -1.92 16.60
CA THR A 258 8.26 -1.38 15.23
C THR A 258 8.68 -2.38 14.16
N HIS A 259 9.71 -3.20 14.42
CA HIS A 259 10.16 -4.23 13.48
C HIS A 259 9.11 -5.33 13.22
N LYS A 260 8.16 -5.55 14.14
CA LYS A 260 7.04 -6.49 13.92
C LYS A 260 5.98 -5.89 13.02
N ILE A 261 5.69 -4.59 13.18
CA ILE A 261 4.81 -3.85 12.28
C ILE A 261 5.38 -3.87 10.86
N LEU A 262 6.65 -3.49 10.69
CA LEU A 262 7.31 -3.47 9.39
C LEU A 262 7.49 -4.86 8.75
N SER A 263 7.57 -5.92 9.56
CA SER A 263 7.63 -7.30 9.05
C SER A 263 6.25 -7.85 8.63
N ALA A 264 5.17 -7.19 9.02
CA ALA A 264 3.80 -7.59 8.66
C ALA A 264 3.32 -6.93 7.37
N PHE A 265 3.87 -5.77 7.02
CA PHE A 265 3.81 -5.18 5.68
C PHE A 265 4.49 -6.10 4.65
#